data_AF-A0A9P7JDP8-F1
#
_entry.id   AF-A0A9P7JDP8-F1
#
_cell.length_a   1.000
_cell.length_b   1.000
_cell.length_c   1.000
_cell.angle_alpha   90.00
_cell.angle_beta   90.00
_cell.angle_gamma   90.00
#
_symmetry.space_group_name_H-M   'P 1'
#
loop_
_entity.id
_entity.type
_entity.pdbx_description
1 polymer ?
#
loop_
_entity_poly.entity_id
_entity_poly.type
_entity_poly.pdbx_seq_one_letter_code
_entity_poly.pdbx_strand_id
1 'polypeptide(L)'
;MQVHTCKFHHCLVPDKNGQYQCKWRAPFNLSEEDSIDDQGHWKSKWLFSYLNGWVPAITLNACCNNDGKLLTNGADTKNVMFYVTIYQTKKQGKHFNMSALLAKGYAYHSHHTAYLNSLQDNQRLLLFRLIHTINWEQELAAPMVISYLMGWGDTYHSHHYSPVYWSSFISALLKDFPALSHTQGSKEEGKDSGGNSNAAR
;
A
#
# COMPACT_ATOMS: atom_id res chain seq x y z
N MET A 1 21.60 11.23 9.22
CA MET A 1 21.19 11.49 7.81
C MET A 1 21.93 10.54 6.89
N GLN A 2 21.20 9.68 6.19
CA GLN A 2 21.79 8.62 5.37
C GLN A 2 21.96 9.09 3.92
N VAL A 3 23.19 9.26 3.48
CA VAL A 3 23.51 9.59 2.08
C VAL A 3 23.30 8.36 1.20
N HIS A 4 22.76 8.54 -0.01
CA HIS A 4 22.66 7.46 -0.97
C HIS A 4 24.06 7.01 -1.40
N THR A 5 24.35 5.72 -1.26
CA THR A 5 25.59 5.13 -1.75
C THR A 5 25.25 4.04 -2.74
N CYS A 6 25.72 4.20 -3.97
CA CYS A 6 25.45 3.21 -5.00
C CYS A 6 26.17 1.89 -4.69
N LYS A 7 25.44 0.77 -4.74
CA LYS A 7 26.00 -0.58 -4.57
C LYS A 7 25.59 -1.49 -5.71
N PHE A 8 26.51 -2.36 -6.12
CA PHE A 8 26.29 -3.41 -7.11
C PHE A 8 25.18 -4.36 -6.62
N HIS A 9 24.33 -4.85 -7.53
CA HIS A 9 23.12 -5.65 -7.25
C HIS A 9 22.00 -5.02 -6.40
N HIS A 10 22.19 -3.81 -5.84
CA HIS A 10 21.14 -3.12 -5.07
C HIS A 10 20.46 -2.02 -5.89
N CYS A 11 21.25 -1.05 -6.37
CA CYS A 11 20.72 0.08 -7.12
C CYS A 11 21.41 0.32 -8.46
N LEU A 12 22.61 -0.24 -8.68
CA LEU A 12 23.25 -0.19 -9.99
C LEU A 12 22.60 -1.20 -10.92
N VAL A 13 22.01 -0.71 -12.00
CA VAL A 13 21.33 -1.49 -13.03
C VAL A 13 22.06 -1.27 -14.36
N PRO A 14 22.31 -2.33 -15.16
CA PRO A 14 22.92 -2.16 -16.46
C PRO A 14 21.96 -1.41 -17.41
N ASP A 15 22.49 -0.42 -18.10
CA ASP A 15 21.86 0.27 -19.22
C ASP A 15 21.97 -0.59 -20.48
N LYS A 16 21.23 -0.22 -21.53
CA LYS A 16 21.23 -0.87 -22.86
C LYS A 16 22.63 -0.97 -23.48
N ASN A 17 23.53 -0.07 -23.08
CA ASN A 17 24.92 -0.01 -23.53
C ASN A 17 25.91 -0.78 -22.62
N GLY A 18 25.42 -1.52 -21.62
CA GLY A 18 26.25 -2.30 -20.70
C GLY A 18 26.91 -1.50 -19.57
N GLN A 19 26.66 -0.19 -19.48
CA GLN A 19 27.13 0.67 -18.39
C GLN A 19 26.20 0.58 -17.17
N TYR A 20 26.71 0.74 -15.96
CA TYR A 20 25.88 0.74 -14.76
C TYR A 20 25.35 2.14 -14.44
N GLN A 21 24.02 2.26 -14.32
CA GLN A 21 23.36 3.48 -13.87
C GLN A 21 22.60 3.22 -12.58
N CYS A 22 22.49 4.25 -11.73
CA CYS A 22 21.68 4.14 -10.54
C CYS A 22 20.19 4.11 -10.93
N LYS A 23 19.47 3.09 -10.46
CA LYS A 23 17.99 2.99 -10.54
C LYS A 23 17.30 4.25 -10.02
N TRP A 24 17.88 4.86 -8.99
CA TRP A 24 17.38 6.08 -8.37
C TRP A 24 17.86 7.36 -9.06
N ARG A 25 18.59 7.25 -10.18
CA ARG A 25 19.14 8.36 -10.97
C ARG A 25 20.15 9.25 -10.24
N ALA A 26 20.78 8.74 -9.18
CA ALA A 26 21.95 9.39 -8.58
C ALA A 26 23.19 9.20 -9.49
N PRO A 27 24.06 10.21 -9.64
CA PRO A 27 23.99 11.53 -9.03
C PRO A 27 22.90 12.41 -9.64
N PHE A 28 22.17 13.12 -8.78
CA PHE A 28 21.16 14.07 -9.20
C PHE A 28 21.77 15.39 -9.67
N ASN A 29 21.02 16.11 -10.52
CA ASN A 29 21.43 17.44 -10.99
C ASN A 29 21.44 18.45 -9.83
N LEU A 30 22.54 19.16 -9.68
CA LEU A 30 22.69 20.19 -8.65
C LEU A 30 22.00 21.49 -9.08
N SER A 31 21.49 22.23 -8.09
CA SER A 31 20.91 23.57 -8.26
C SER A 31 21.26 24.40 -7.02
N GLU A 32 21.76 25.61 -7.19
CA GLU A 32 22.13 26.46 -6.05
C GLU A 32 20.94 27.18 -5.41
N GLU A 33 19.86 27.31 -6.18
CA GLU A 33 18.66 28.05 -5.81
C GLU A 33 17.40 27.25 -6.13
N ASP A 34 16.34 27.58 -5.39
CA ASP A 34 15.00 27.12 -5.66
C ASP A 34 14.38 27.97 -6.77
N SER A 35 13.85 27.33 -7.82
CA SER A 35 13.24 28.04 -8.96
C SER A 35 12.02 27.33 -9.50
N ILE A 36 11.13 28.09 -10.14
CA ILE A 36 9.97 27.58 -10.86
C ILE A 36 10.13 28.00 -12.32
N ASP A 37 10.16 27.02 -13.22
CA ASP A 37 10.17 27.29 -14.65
C ASP A 37 8.79 27.82 -15.10
N ASP A 38 8.71 28.52 -16.24
CA ASP A 38 7.45 29.07 -16.79
C ASP A 38 6.36 28.00 -17.00
N GLN A 39 6.77 26.74 -17.16
CA GLN A 39 5.89 25.58 -17.28
C GLN A 39 5.37 25.05 -15.92
N GLY A 40 5.68 25.75 -14.83
CA GLY A 40 5.34 25.37 -13.47
C GLY A 40 6.12 24.17 -12.95
N HIS A 41 7.32 23.87 -13.49
CA HIS A 41 8.18 22.85 -12.93
C HIS A 41 9.04 23.43 -11.82
N TRP A 42 8.90 22.87 -10.62
CA TRP A 42 9.75 23.22 -9.49
C TRP A 42 11.11 22.53 -9.59
N LYS A 43 12.18 23.32 -9.41
CA LYS A 43 13.54 22.87 -9.18
C LYS A 43 13.93 23.29 -7.76
N SER A 44 14.24 22.31 -6.92
CA SER A 44 14.71 22.60 -5.58
C SER A 44 16.21 22.88 -5.57
N LYS A 45 16.66 23.71 -4.63
CA LYS A 45 18.05 23.87 -4.25
C LYS A 45 18.64 22.51 -3.86
N TRP A 46 19.55 22.05 -4.68
CA TRP A 46 20.22 20.77 -4.57
C TRP A 46 21.73 20.98 -4.56
N LEU A 47 22.32 21.00 -3.37
CA LEU A 47 23.77 21.21 -3.21
C LEU A 47 24.56 19.90 -3.17
N PHE A 48 23.88 18.76 -3.01
CA PHE A 48 24.53 17.46 -2.84
C PHE A 48 23.81 16.35 -3.64
N SER A 49 24.51 15.80 -4.64
CA SER A 49 23.93 14.96 -5.70
C SER A 49 23.54 13.55 -5.28
N TYR A 50 23.88 13.12 -4.06
CA TYR A 50 23.54 11.80 -3.50
C TYR A 50 22.54 11.90 -2.33
N LEU A 51 21.93 13.05 -2.14
CA LEU A 51 20.83 13.26 -1.21
C LEU A 51 19.55 13.49 -2.02
N ASN A 52 18.39 13.04 -1.54
CA ASN A 52 17.13 13.35 -2.22
C ASN A 52 16.72 14.81 -1.98
N GLY A 53 15.66 15.28 -2.65
CA GLY A 53 15.02 16.56 -2.33
C GLY A 53 14.62 16.58 -0.86
N TRP A 54 15.31 17.36 -0.04
CA TRP A 54 15.15 17.34 1.40
C TRP A 54 14.13 18.36 1.86
N VAL A 55 13.32 17.99 2.85
CA VAL A 55 12.40 18.91 3.53
C VAL A 55 12.95 19.13 4.93
N PRO A 56 13.45 20.34 5.27
CA PRO A 56 14.16 20.58 6.52
C PRO A 56 13.42 20.07 7.76
N ALA A 57 12.12 20.37 7.84
CA ALA A 57 11.29 19.93 8.96
C ALA A 57 11.24 18.39 9.07
N ILE A 58 11.10 17.67 7.95
CA ILE A 58 11.00 16.21 7.98
C ILE A 58 12.38 15.60 8.26
N THR A 59 13.45 16.10 7.64
CA THR A 59 14.81 15.60 7.86
C THR A 59 15.27 15.78 9.31
N LEU A 60 14.93 16.92 9.93
CA LEU A 60 15.26 17.17 11.35
C LEU A 60 14.48 16.28 12.31
N ASN A 61 13.19 16.10 12.08
CA ASN A 61 12.34 15.33 13.00
C ASN A 61 12.44 13.81 12.80
N ALA A 62 12.53 13.35 11.54
CA ALA A 62 12.57 11.93 11.21
C ALA A 62 14.00 11.38 11.09
N CYS A 63 15.02 12.24 11.07
CA CYS A 63 16.45 11.88 11.00
C CYS A 63 16.86 11.00 9.80
N CYS A 64 16.01 10.91 8.77
CA CYS A 64 16.19 10.06 7.59
C CYS A 64 16.23 10.87 6.28
N ASN A 65 16.73 10.25 5.21
CA ASN A 65 16.78 10.85 3.87
C ASN A 65 15.42 10.66 3.19
N ASN A 66 14.55 11.64 3.38
CA ASN A 66 13.21 11.66 2.79
C ASN A 66 13.26 12.18 1.35
N ASP A 67 12.34 11.70 0.52
CA ASP A 67 12.14 12.22 -0.84
C ASP A 67 10.94 13.16 -0.86
N GLY A 68 11.21 14.46 -0.77
CA GLY A 68 10.20 15.51 -0.84
C GLY A 68 10.22 16.22 -2.18
N LYS A 69 9.06 16.28 -2.85
CA LYS A 69 8.90 17.00 -4.11
C LYS A 69 7.71 17.95 -4.03
N LEU A 70 7.95 19.22 -4.34
CA LEU A 70 6.88 20.19 -4.54
C LEU A 70 6.28 20.00 -5.95
N LEU A 71 4.95 19.90 -6.02
CA LEU A 71 4.22 19.78 -7.28
C LEU A 71 3.42 21.05 -7.52
N THR A 72 3.90 21.87 -8.46
CA THR A 72 3.29 23.15 -8.85
C THR A 72 2.48 23.06 -10.15
N ASN A 73 2.73 22.03 -10.97
CA ASN A 73 2.00 21.79 -12.22
C ASN A 73 0.83 20.80 -11.99
N GLY A 74 -0.35 21.13 -12.53
CA GLY A 74 -1.54 20.28 -12.45
C GLY A 74 -1.40 18.93 -13.16
N ALA A 75 -0.65 18.86 -14.27
CA ALA A 75 -0.44 17.60 -15.00
C ALA A 75 0.35 16.59 -14.16
N ASP A 76 1.48 17.02 -13.58
CA ASP A 76 2.29 16.19 -12.68
C ASP A 76 1.51 15.79 -11.43
N THR A 77 0.77 16.74 -10.84
CA THR A 77 -0.07 16.49 -9.66
C THR A 77 -1.13 15.43 -9.94
N LYS A 78 -1.80 15.51 -11.10
CA LYS A 78 -2.80 14.51 -11.51
C LYS A 78 -2.19 13.13 -11.70
N ASN A 79 -1.03 13.04 -12.34
CA ASN A 79 -0.34 11.77 -12.57
C ASN A 79 0.09 11.12 -11.25
N VAL A 80 0.68 11.91 -10.34
CA VAL A 80 1.08 11.42 -9.01
C VAL A 80 -0.14 11.03 -8.19
N MET A 81 -1.20 11.84 -8.15
CA MET A 81 -2.42 11.49 -7.42
C MET A 81 -3.06 10.21 -7.96
N PHE A 82 -3.16 10.05 -9.27
CA PHE A 82 -3.68 8.83 -9.86
C PHE A 82 -2.87 7.59 -9.44
N TYR A 83 -1.54 7.69 -9.48
CA TYR A 83 -0.65 6.63 -9.02
C TYR A 83 -0.82 6.30 -7.53
N VAL A 84 -0.85 7.33 -6.67
CA VAL A 84 -1.06 7.19 -5.22
C VAL A 84 -2.42 6.57 -4.94
N THR A 85 -3.48 7.04 -5.59
CA THR A 85 -4.83 6.50 -5.44
C THR A 85 -4.88 5.04 -5.86
N ILE A 86 -4.27 4.64 -6.98
CA ILE A 86 -4.20 3.22 -7.36
C ILE A 86 -3.49 2.41 -6.28
N TYR A 87 -2.40 2.91 -5.72
CA TYR A 87 -1.68 2.22 -4.65
C TYR A 87 -2.50 2.09 -3.36
N GLN A 88 -3.19 3.15 -2.95
CA GLN A 88 -4.03 3.15 -1.76
C GLN A 88 -5.28 2.28 -1.91
N THR A 89 -5.89 2.31 -3.10
CA THR A 89 -7.09 1.52 -3.43
C THR A 89 -6.76 0.09 -3.84
N LYS A 90 -5.47 -0.24 -4.01
CA LYS A 90 -5.03 -1.61 -4.22
C LYS A 90 -5.50 -2.42 -3.03
N LYS A 91 -6.50 -3.28 -3.26
CA LYS A 91 -7.03 -4.16 -2.22
C LYS A 91 -5.85 -4.88 -1.58
N GLN A 92 -5.70 -4.74 -0.26
CA GLN A 92 -4.87 -5.64 0.52
C GLN A 92 -5.31 -7.05 0.12
N GLY A 93 -4.41 -7.80 -0.53
CA GLY A 93 -4.73 -9.13 -1.03
C GLY A 93 -5.20 -9.98 0.15
N LYS A 94 -6.02 -11.01 -0.12
CA LYS A 94 -6.31 -12.00 0.91
C LYS A 94 -4.97 -12.52 1.42
N HIS A 95 -4.73 -12.43 2.73
CA HIS A 95 -3.51 -12.95 3.35
C HIS A 95 -3.50 -14.48 3.18
N PHE A 96 -3.00 -14.98 2.05
CA PHE A 96 -2.92 -16.43 1.76
C PHE A 96 -2.09 -17.17 2.81
N ASN A 97 -1.27 -16.45 3.58
CA ASN A 97 -0.46 -16.97 4.68
C ASN A 97 -1.17 -17.03 6.04
N MET A 98 -2.38 -16.47 6.20
CA MET A 98 -3.02 -16.43 7.52
C MET A 98 -3.34 -17.84 8.05
N SER A 99 -3.74 -18.76 7.17
CA SER A 99 -3.92 -20.17 7.52
C SER A 99 -2.60 -20.84 7.92
N ALA A 100 -1.49 -20.51 7.26
CA ALA A 100 -0.17 -21.02 7.60
C ALA A 100 0.32 -20.50 8.96
N LEU A 101 0.07 -19.22 9.26
CA LEU A 101 0.37 -18.61 10.57
C LEU A 101 -0.45 -19.25 11.69
N LEU A 102 -1.75 -19.47 11.45
CA LEU A 102 -2.63 -20.17 12.39
C LEU A 102 -2.16 -21.61 12.64
N ALA A 103 -1.79 -22.35 11.58
CA ALA A 103 -1.26 -23.71 11.69
C ALA A 103 0.06 -23.75 12.50
N LYS A 104 0.96 -22.78 12.28
CA LYS A 104 2.20 -22.63 13.06
C LYS A 104 1.90 -22.36 14.54
N GLY A 105 0.99 -21.43 14.83
CA GLY A 105 0.58 -21.13 16.20
C GLY A 105 -0.10 -22.31 16.90
N TYR A 106 -0.91 -23.08 16.17
CA TYR A 106 -1.54 -24.29 16.68
C TYR A 106 -0.51 -25.39 16.98
N ALA A 107 0.42 -25.65 16.06
CA ALA A 107 1.49 -26.63 16.26
C ALA A 107 2.33 -26.26 17.50
N TYR A 108 2.73 -25.00 17.62
CA TYR A 108 3.42 -24.49 18.81
C TYR A 108 2.62 -24.76 20.09
N HIS A 109 1.32 -24.45 20.08
CA HIS A 109 0.45 -24.70 21.22
C HIS A 109 0.34 -26.19 21.56
N SER A 110 0.18 -27.07 20.56
CA SER A 110 0.11 -28.51 20.78
C SER A 110 1.39 -29.09 21.40
N HIS A 111 2.57 -28.55 21.06
CA HIS A 111 3.85 -29.02 21.59
C HIS A 111 4.17 -28.48 22.99
N HIS A 112 3.64 -27.31 23.36
CA HIS A 112 4.05 -26.58 24.58
C HIS A 112 2.97 -26.49 25.66
N THR A 113 1.84 -27.17 25.50
CA THR A 113 0.76 -27.10 26.50
C THR A 113 0.68 -28.40 27.29
N ALA A 114 0.93 -28.30 28.59
CA ALA A 114 0.85 -29.43 29.50
C ALA A 114 -0.60 -29.88 29.69
N TYR A 115 -0.79 -31.20 29.81
CA TYR A 115 -2.10 -31.84 29.98
C TYR A 115 -2.80 -31.48 31.30
N LEU A 116 -2.09 -30.89 32.27
CA LEU A 116 -2.59 -30.62 33.62
C LEU A 116 -3.61 -29.47 33.72
N ASN A 117 -3.85 -28.75 32.62
CA ASN A 117 -4.81 -27.65 32.60
C ASN A 117 -6.23 -28.16 32.28
N SER A 118 -7.23 -27.67 33.03
CA SER A 118 -8.26 -26.84 32.42
C SER A 118 -8.54 -27.03 30.93
N LEU A 119 -9.51 -27.85 30.45
CA LEU A 119 -9.85 -27.84 29.01
C LEU A 119 -10.23 -26.42 28.55
N GLN A 120 -10.99 -25.70 29.38
CA GLN A 120 -11.37 -24.32 29.14
C GLN A 120 -10.15 -23.38 29.10
N ASP A 121 -9.23 -23.52 30.05
CA ASP A 121 -8.03 -22.67 30.12
C ASP A 121 -7.08 -22.96 28.96
N ASN A 122 -7.01 -24.22 28.53
CA ASN A 122 -6.23 -24.66 27.38
C ASN A 122 -6.77 -24.03 26.08
N GLN A 123 -8.09 -24.04 25.88
CA GLN A 123 -8.74 -23.39 24.73
C GLN A 123 -8.56 -21.86 24.74
N ARG A 124 -8.70 -21.22 25.91
CA ARG A 124 -8.42 -19.77 26.06
C ARG A 124 -6.98 -19.45 25.68
N LEU A 125 -6.03 -20.26 26.15
CA LEU A 125 -4.61 -20.09 25.86
C LEU A 125 -4.30 -20.30 24.38
N LEU A 126 -4.95 -21.25 23.71
CA LEU A 126 -4.85 -21.45 22.26
C LEU A 126 -5.29 -20.19 21.51
N LEU A 127 -6.49 -19.68 21.79
CA LEU A 127 -7.00 -18.47 21.14
C LEU A 127 -6.07 -17.29 21.35
N PHE A 128 -5.56 -17.11 22.57
CA PHE A 128 -4.63 -16.04 22.90
C PHE A 128 -3.33 -16.13 22.08
N ARG A 129 -2.72 -17.33 21.99
CA ARG A 129 -1.50 -17.55 21.20
C ARG A 129 -1.71 -17.34 19.70
N LEU A 130 -2.85 -17.78 19.16
CA LEU A 130 -3.19 -17.60 17.75
C LEU A 130 -3.38 -16.11 17.41
N ILE A 131 -4.14 -15.37 18.23
CA ILE A 131 -4.33 -13.93 18.05
C ILE A 131 -2.99 -13.21 18.15
N HIS A 132 -2.15 -13.57 19.12
CA HIS A 132 -0.83 -12.97 19.25
C HIS A 132 0.06 -13.24 18.03
N THR A 133 0.01 -14.47 17.49
CA THR A 133 0.75 -14.83 16.27
C THR A 133 0.27 -14.02 15.07
N ILE A 134 -1.04 -13.78 14.94
CA ILE A 134 -1.60 -12.91 13.90
C ILE A 134 -1.14 -11.46 14.12
N ASN A 135 -1.26 -10.93 15.33
CA ASN A 135 -0.90 -9.56 15.65
C ASN A 135 0.58 -9.26 15.40
N TRP A 136 1.47 -10.23 15.67
CA TRP A 136 2.90 -10.08 15.38
C TRP A 136 3.23 -9.92 13.90
N GLU A 137 2.46 -10.58 13.05
CA GLU A 137 2.65 -10.58 11.59
C GLU A 137 1.85 -9.45 10.91
N GLN A 138 0.99 -8.76 11.67
CA GLN A 138 0.30 -7.56 11.19
C GLN A 138 1.22 -6.35 11.30
N GLU A 139 1.72 -5.88 10.16
CA GLU A 139 2.39 -4.59 10.07
C GLU A 139 1.37 -3.45 10.15
N LEU A 140 1.47 -2.62 11.19
CA LEU A 140 0.71 -1.38 11.32
C LEU A 140 1.59 -0.19 10.95
N ALA A 141 1.01 0.79 10.24
CA ALA A 141 1.72 2.02 9.92
C ALA A 141 1.99 2.82 11.21
N ALA A 142 3.24 3.22 11.44
CA ALA A 142 3.62 4.08 12.57
C ALA A 142 2.69 5.28 12.81
N PRO A 143 2.26 6.08 11.80
CA PRO A 143 1.33 7.17 12.04
C PRO A 143 -0.04 6.72 12.56
N MET A 144 -0.53 5.53 12.17
CA MET A 144 -1.78 4.97 12.69
C MET A 144 -1.66 4.64 14.18
N VAL A 145 -0.53 4.03 14.58
CA VAL A 145 -0.24 3.71 15.99
C VAL A 145 -0.16 4.98 16.83
N ILE A 146 0.54 6.01 16.34
CA ILE A 146 0.65 7.29 17.05
C ILE A 146 -0.71 7.98 17.13
N SER A 147 -1.52 7.99 16.07
CA SER A 147 -2.86 8.59 16.11
C SER A 147 -3.75 7.94 17.17
N TYR A 148 -3.68 6.61 17.29
CA TYR A 148 -4.38 5.86 18.32
C TYR A 148 -3.86 6.18 19.72
N LEU A 149 -2.55 6.14 19.94
CA LEU A 149 -1.93 6.44 21.24
C LEU A 149 -2.21 7.87 21.71
N MET A 150 -2.25 8.83 20.79
CA MET A 150 -2.50 10.24 21.07
C MET A 150 -4.00 10.57 21.14
N GLY A 151 -4.90 9.63 20.83
CA GLY A 151 -6.34 9.86 20.81
C GLY A 151 -6.78 10.86 19.73
N TRP A 152 -5.99 11.04 18.67
CA TRP A 152 -6.30 11.97 17.57
C TRP A 152 -7.39 11.44 16.64
N GLY A 153 -7.74 10.15 16.77
CA GLY A 153 -8.70 9.47 15.93
C GLY A 153 -8.13 9.13 14.56
N ASP A 154 -8.94 8.50 13.71
CA ASP A 154 -8.49 7.98 12.42
C ASP A 154 -8.80 8.93 11.26
N THR A 155 -9.35 10.11 11.57
CA THR A 155 -9.91 10.99 10.55
C THR A 155 -9.69 12.46 10.86
N TYR A 156 -9.11 13.19 9.91
CA TYR A 156 -9.08 14.65 9.91
C TYR A 156 -10.30 15.17 9.15
N HIS A 157 -11.19 15.91 9.82
CA HIS A 157 -12.40 16.46 9.22
C HIS A 157 -12.43 17.96 9.50
N SER A 158 -12.52 18.78 8.46
CA SER A 158 -12.77 20.22 8.61
C SER A 158 -14.25 20.53 8.86
N HIS A 159 -15.15 19.61 8.51
CA HIS A 159 -16.59 19.77 8.59
C HIS A 159 -17.23 18.51 9.17
N HIS A 160 -18.41 18.65 9.77
CA HIS A 160 -19.21 17.52 10.21
C HIS A 160 -20.00 16.95 9.02
N TYR A 161 -19.79 15.67 8.73
CA TYR A 161 -20.55 14.93 7.74
C TYR A 161 -21.54 14.01 8.43
N SER A 162 -22.72 13.84 7.85
CA SER A 162 -23.66 12.81 8.30
C SER A 162 -23.27 11.47 7.68
N PRO A 163 -23.10 10.40 8.48
CA PRO A 163 -22.79 9.08 7.92
C PRO A 163 -23.96 8.61 7.04
N VAL A 164 -23.67 8.33 5.78
CA VAL A 164 -24.63 7.69 4.87
C VAL A 164 -24.24 6.22 4.74
N TYR A 165 -25.07 5.34 5.28
CA TYR A 165 -24.85 3.90 5.15
C TYR A 165 -25.14 3.47 3.72
N TRP A 166 -24.08 3.16 2.98
CA TRP A 166 -24.17 2.81 1.55
C TRP A 166 -25.12 1.65 1.28
N SER A 167 -25.13 0.62 2.13
CA SER A 167 -26.08 -0.49 2.03
C SER A 167 -27.52 -0.04 2.15
N SER A 168 -27.84 0.79 3.16
CA SER A 168 -29.19 1.33 3.35
C SER A 168 -29.61 2.24 2.18
N PHE A 169 -28.69 3.06 1.69
CA PHE A 169 -28.91 3.92 0.52
C PHE A 169 -29.18 3.10 -0.74
N ILE A 170 -28.34 2.10 -1.05
CA ILE A 170 -28.57 1.19 -2.18
C ILE A 170 -29.88 0.42 -2.01
N SER A 171 -30.19 -0.08 -0.82
CA SER A 171 -31.43 -0.80 -0.57
C SER A 171 -32.67 0.07 -0.81
N ALA A 172 -32.65 1.33 -0.36
CA ALA A 172 -33.72 2.28 -0.65
C ALA A 172 -33.82 2.60 -2.15
N LEU A 173 -32.67 2.80 -2.80
CA LEU A 173 -32.60 3.11 -4.23
C LEU A 173 -33.09 1.95 -5.10
N LEU A 174 -32.72 0.71 -4.78
CA LEU A 174 -33.20 -0.49 -5.49
C LEU A 174 -34.67 -0.79 -5.22
N LYS A 175 -35.20 -0.38 -4.06
CA LYS A 175 -36.63 -0.49 -3.75
C LYS A 175 -37.45 0.45 -4.64
N ASP A 176 -36.99 1.69 -4.82
CA ASP A 176 -37.70 2.69 -5.63
C ASP A 176 -37.45 2.52 -7.14
N PHE A 177 -36.29 1.97 -7.52
CA PHE A 177 -35.89 1.73 -8.90
C PHE A 177 -35.47 0.27 -9.14
N PRO A 178 -36.43 -0.67 -9.19
CA PRO A 178 -36.14 -2.11 -9.36
C PRO A 178 -35.47 -2.44 -10.70
N ALA A 179 -35.58 -1.57 -11.71
CA ALA A 179 -34.89 -1.75 -12.99
C ALA A 179 -33.35 -1.76 -12.87
N LEU A 180 -32.79 -1.17 -11.80
CA LEU A 180 -31.35 -1.11 -11.55
C LEU A 180 -30.79 -2.40 -10.91
N SER A 181 -31.65 -3.32 -10.42
CA SER A 181 -31.18 -4.58 -9.83
C SER A 181 -30.73 -5.61 -10.87
N HIS A 182 -31.09 -5.40 -12.14
CA HIS A 182 -30.67 -6.24 -13.24
C HIS A 182 -29.38 -5.72 -13.85
N THR A 183 -28.25 -6.17 -13.31
CA THR A 183 -27.04 -6.32 -14.12
C THR A 183 -27.35 -7.37 -15.17
N GLN A 184 -27.89 -6.96 -16.32
CA GLN A 184 -27.87 -7.80 -17.52
C GLN A 184 -26.40 -8.04 -17.84
N GLY A 185 -25.89 -9.20 -17.43
CA GLY A 185 -24.74 -9.79 -18.09
C GLY A 185 -25.15 -10.00 -19.54
N SER A 186 -24.67 -9.15 -20.43
CA SER A 186 -24.63 -9.41 -21.86
C SER A 186 -23.82 -10.68 -22.08
N LYS A 187 -24.49 -11.84 -22.02
CA LYS A 187 -24.05 -13.05 -22.70
C LYS A 187 -24.25 -12.77 -24.19
N GLU A 188 -23.18 -12.41 -24.88
CA GLU A 188 -23.14 -12.52 -26.34
C GLU A 188 -23.24 -14.01 -26.70
N GLU A 189 -24.43 -14.42 -27.17
CA GLU A 189 -24.62 -15.66 -27.90
C GLU A 189 -24.05 -15.51 -29.31
N GLY A 190 -22.76 -15.85 -29.47
CA GLY A 190 -22.18 -16.17 -30.76
C GLY A 190 -22.37 -17.65 -31.07
N LYS A 191 -23.49 -18.00 -31.71
CA LYS A 191 -23.58 -19.20 -32.53
C LYS A 191 -22.63 -19.02 -33.70
N ASP A 192 -21.56 -19.81 -33.76
CA ASP A 192 -21.15 -20.33 -35.06
C ASP A 192 -20.66 -21.78 -34.95
N SER A 193 -21.23 -22.58 -35.81
CA SER A 193 -21.09 -24.01 -35.94
C SER A 193 -19.94 -24.34 -36.89
N GLY A 194 -18.99 -25.15 -36.44
CA GLY A 194 -17.95 -25.69 -37.31
C GLY A 194 -17.12 -26.74 -36.57
N GLY A 195 -17.56 -28.00 -36.61
CA GLY A 195 -16.74 -29.12 -36.15
C GLY A 195 -15.58 -29.37 -37.10
N ASN A 196 -14.43 -29.79 -36.57
CA ASN A 196 -13.89 -31.10 -36.92
C ASN A 196 -12.82 -31.58 -35.92
N SER A 197 -12.78 -32.89 -35.79
CA SER A 197 -11.90 -33.77 -35.03
C SER A 197 -10.40 -33.65 -35.33
N ASN A 198 -9.55 -33.87 -34.31
CA ASN A 198 -8.47 -34.88 -34.25
C ASN A 198 -7.54 -34.56 -33.06
N ALA A 199 -7.47 -35.38 -32.02
CA ALA A 199 -6.72 -36.65 -31.90
C ALA A 199 -5.33 -36.44 -31.28
N ALA A 200 -5.19 -36.93 -30.05
CA ALA A 200 -4.02 -37.57 -29.42
C ALA A 200 -2.61 -37.18 -29.90
N ARG A 201 -1.86 -36.53 -29.02
CA ARG A 201 -0.60 -37.05 -28.44
C ARG A 201 -0.14 -36.20 -27.26
#